data_AF-A0A970PF24-F1
#
_entry.id   AF-A0A970PF24-F1
#
_cell.length_a   1.000
_cell.length_b   1.000
_cell.length_c   1.000
_cell.angle_alpha   90.00
_cell.angle_beta   90.00
_cell.angle_gamma   90.00
#
_symmetry.space_group_name_H-M   'P 1'
#
loop_
_entity.id
_entity.type
_entity.pdbx_description
1 polymer ?
#
loop_
_entity_poly.entity_id
_entity_poly.type
_entity_poly.pdbx_seq_one_letter_code
_entity_poly.pdbx_strand_id
1 'polypeptide(L)' 'VDSNDSVGRPTAYSIRRNVEKDLGAHDYPIILMHDSDIHNLTAETLPEIIDMIRDKGYDFDTLDKREPYLFEW' A
#
# COMPACT_ATOMS: atom_id res chain seq x y z
N VAL A 1 3.05 6.29 1.39
CA VAL A 1 2.61 5.74 0.09
C VAL A 1 1.11 5.59 0.14
N ASP A 2 0.39 6.21 -0.80
CA ASP A 2 -1.07 6.11 -0.88
C ASP A 2 -1.45 5.25 -2.09
N SER A 3 -2.26 4.22 -1.87
CA SER A 3 -2.75 3.33 -2.93
C SER A 3 -3.87 3.97 -3.77
N ASN A 4 -4.53 5.01 -3.24
CA ASN A 4 -5.67 5.70 -3.84
C ASN A 4 -6.83 4.76 -4.19
N ASP A 5 -7.04 3.74 -3.37
CA ASP A 5 -8.01 2.65 -3.56
C ASP A 5 -9.45 3.01 -3.16
N SER A 6 -9.66 4.17 -2.54
CA SER A 6 -10.97 4.70 -2.17
C SER A 6 -11.50 5.80 -3.10
N VAL A 7 -10.72 6.26 -4.08
CA VAL A 7 -11.08 7.39 -4.95
C VAL A 7 -11.53 6.94 -6.33
N GLY A 8 -12.72 7.41 -6.75
CA GLY A 8 -13.22 7.25 -8.10
C GLY A 8 -13.60 5.80 -8.45
N ARG A 9 -12.94 5.24 -9.47
CA ARG A 9 -13.15 3.87 -9.96
C ARG A 9 -11.79 3.17 -10.10
N PRO A 10 -11.21 2.72 -8.98
CA PRO A 10 -9.90 2.07 -9.01
C PRO A 10 -9.97 0.76 -9.80
N THR A 11 -8.82 0.38 -10.37
CA THR A 11 -8.57 -0.93 -11.00
C THR A 11 -7.45 -1.63 -10.23
N ALA A 12 -7.36 -2.95 -10.29
CA ALA A 12 -6.23 -3.69 -9.70
C ALA A 12 -4.88 -3.12 -10.17
N TYR A 13 -4.77 -2.81 -11.46
CA TYR A 13 -3.59 -2.17 -12.05
C TYR A 13 -3.28 -0.82 -11.41
N SER A 14 -4.26 0.07 -11.25
CA SER A 14 -4.02 1.41 -10.70
C SER A 14 -3.61 1.36 -9.23
N ILE A 15 -4.25 0.48 -8.43
CA ILE A 15 -3.88 0.28 -7.01
C ILE A 15 -2.42 -0.18 -6.92
N ARG A 16 -2.06 -1.26 -7.65
CA ARG A 16 -0.68 -1.77 -7.66
C ARG A 16 0.32 -0.73 -8.14
N ARG A 17 0.00 -0.03 -9.23
CA ARG A 17 0.89 0.96 -9.85
C ARG A 17 1.17 2.15 -8.94
N ASN A 18 0.18 2.59 -8.17
CA ASN A 18 0.32 3.68 -7.20
C ASN A 18 1.25 3.27 -6.06
N VAL A 19 1.07 2.07 -5.49
CA VAL A 19 1.98 1.54 -4.48
C VAL A 19 3.40 1.43 -5.04
N GLU A 20 3.56 0.80 -6.19
CA GLU A 20 4.88 0.57 -6.81
C GLU A 20 5.63 1.87 -7.13
N LYS A 21 4.91 2.92 -7.54
CA LYS A 21 5.51 4.21 -7.92
C LYS A 21 6.29 4.84 -6.78
N ASP A 22 5.72 4.81 -5.59
CA ASP A 22 6.22 5.57 -4.44
C ASP A 22 6.96 4.67 -3.43
N LEU A 23 6.89 3.34 -3.60
CA LEU A 23 7.54 2.38 -2.71
C LEU A 23 9.06 2.64 -2.61
N GLY A 24 9.72 2.81 -3.75
CA GLY A 24 11.18 3.02 -3.81
C GLY A 24 11.66 4.40 -3.37
N ALA A 25 10.75 5.32 -3.02
CA ALA A 25 11.11 6.64 -2.51
C ALA A 25 11.46 6.62 -1.01
N HIS A 26 11.22 5.50 -0.32
CA HIS A 26 11.37 5.38 1.12
C HIS A 26 11.99 4.03 1.51
N ASP A 27 12.89 4.05 2.49
CA ASP A 27 13.46 2.82 3.08
C ASP A 27 12.44 2.08 3.95
N TYR A 28 11.55 2.83 4.62
CA TYR A 28 10.49 2.31 5.49
C TYR A 28 9.14 2.94 5.13
N PRO A 29 8.52 2.54 4.01
CA PRO A 29 7.24 3.11 3.57
C PRO A 29 6.09 2.69 4.50
N ILE A 30 5.18 3.62 4.82
CA ILE A 30 3.84 3.29 5.32
C ILE A 30 2.89 3.35 4.13
N ILE A 31 2.15 2.27 3.90
CA ILE A 31 1.20 2.14 2.81
C ILE A 31 -0.21 2.31 3.37
N LEU A 32 -0.94 3.31 2.87
CA LEU A 32 -2.34 3.56 3.23
C LEU A 32 -3.27 2.87 2.22
N MET A 33 -4.18 2.05 2.74
CA MET A 33 -5.18 1.27 2.00
C MET A 33 -6.48 1.20 2.81
N HIS A 34 -7.60 0.90 2.14
CA HIS A 34 -8.94 0.84 2.75
C HIS A 34 -9.56 -0.55 2.60
N ASP A 35 -10.03 -1.13 3.71
CA ASP A 35 -10.58 -2.48 3.81
C ASP A 35 -12.13 -2.52 3.94
N SER A 36 -12.83 -1.46 3.52
CA SER A 36 -14.30 -1.39 3.67
C SER A 36 -15.05 -2.39 2.77
N ASP A 37 -16.29 -2.76 3.17
CA ASP A 37 -17.15 -3.75 2.48
C ASP A 37 -17.42 -3.45 0.98
N ILE A 38 -17.14 -2.24 0.52
CA ILE A 38 -17.29 -1.82 -0.89
C ILE A 38 -15.98 -1.91 -1.70
N HIS A 39 -14.85 -2.25 -1.06
CA HIS A 39 -13.51 -2.33 -1.67
C HIS A 39 -12.99 -3.77 -1.85
N ASN A 40 -13.85 -4.70 -2.26
CA ASN A 40 -13.45 -6.10 -2.57
C ASN A 40 -12.23 -6.18 -3.50
N LEU A 41 -12.11 -5.24 -4.44
CA LEU A 41 -10.99 -5.19 -5.37
C LEU A 41 -9.63 -4.98 -4.67
N THR A 42 -9.59 -4.22 -3.58
CA THR A 42 -8.37 -4.02 -2.79
C THR A 42 -7.91 -5.34 -2.19
N ALA A 43 -8.84 -6.08 -1.56
CA ALA A 43 -8.55 -7.40 -0.98
C ALA A 43 -8.13 -8.42 -2.05
N GLU A 44 -8.78 -8.41 -3.21
CA GLU A 44 -8.44 -9.28 -4.34
C GLU A 44 -7.05 -8.97 -4.94
N THR A 45 -6.63 -7.70 -4.93
CA THR A 45 -5.34 -7.25 -5.49
C THR A 45 -4.19 -7.41 -4.48
N LEU A 46 -4.48 -7.51 -3.18
CA LEU A 46 -3.50 -7.53 -2.11
C LEU A 46 -2.41 -8.61 -2.26
N PRO A 47 -2.70 -9.87 -2.67
CA PRO A 47 -1.65 -10.88 -2.87
C PRO A 47 -0.58 -10.45 -3.87
N GLU A 48 -0.97 -9.88 -5.02
CA GLU A 48 -0.03 -9.40 -6.04
C GLU A 48 0.83 -8.23 -5.52
N ILE A 49 0.23 -7.34 -4.72
CA ILE A 49 0.94 -6.23 -4.09
C ILE A 49 1.99 -6.75 -3.09
N ILE A 50 1.63 -7.74 -2.28
CA ILE A 50 2.55 -8.35 -1.30
C ILE A 50 3.76 -8.97 -1.99
N ASP A 51 3.53 -9.76 -3.05
CA ASP A 51 4.63 -10.40 -3.79
C ASP A 51 5.53 -9.37 -4.46
N MET A 52 4.95 -8.33 -5.09
CA MET A 52 5.71 -7.22 -5.69
C MET A 52 6.59 -6.47 -4.67
N ILE A 53 6.08 -6.25 -3.44
CA ILE A 53 6.84 -5.59 -2.38
C ILE A 53 8.02 -6.46 -1.92
N ARG A 54 7.79 -7.78 -1.76
CA ARG A 54 8.85 -8.75 -1.41
C ARG A 54 9.92 -8.86 -2.49
N ASP A 55 9.52 -8.91 -3.75
CA ASP A 55 10.43 -8.97 -4.90
C ASP A 55 11.35 -7.74 -4.98
N LYS A 56 10.90 -6.60 -4.46
CA LYS A 56 11.70 -5.38 -4.34
C LYS A 56 12.62 -5.36 -3.10
N GLY A 57 12.60 -6.41 -2.28
CA GLY A 57 13.49 -6.58 -1.13
C GLY A 57 12.96 -6.02 0.20
N TYR A 58 11.67 -5.68 0.28
CA TYR A 58 11.06 -5.20 1.51
C TYR A 58 10.47 -6.35 2.33
N ASP A 59 10.39 -6.14 3.65
CA ASP A 59 9.63 -6.99 4.58
C ASP A 59 8.47 -6.20 5.19
N PHE A 60 7.49 -6.91 5.74
CA PHE A 60 6.30 -6.33 6.35
C PHE A 60 6.41 -6.34 7.88
N ASP A 61 6.04 -5.23 8.49
CA ASP A 61 5.94 -5.13 9.94
C ASP A 61 4.74 -4.26 10.36
N THR A 62 4.42 -4.30 11.64
CA THR A 62 3.34 -3.53 12.27
C THR A 62 3.84 -2.21 12.82
N LEU A 63 2.95 -1.22 12.92
CA LEU A 63 3.32 0.14 13.32
C LEU A 63 3.89 0.24 14.76
N ASP A 64 3.56 -0.71 15.65
CA ASP A 64 4.10 -0.76 17.02
C ASP A 64 5.59 -1.09 17.08
N LYS A 65 6.18 -1.63 16.00
CA LYS A 65 7.62 -1.89 15.90
C LYS A 65 8.41 -0.71 15.30
N ARG A 66 7.75 0.43 15.06
CA ARG A 66 8.35 1.63 14.49
C ARG A 66 8.34 2.76 15.52
N GLU A 67 9.35 3.61 15.46
CA GLU A 67 9.30 4.90 16.16
C GLU A 67 8.06 5.72 15.73
N PRO A 68 7.38 6.41 16.68
CA PRO A 68 6.19 7.18 16.39
C PRO A 68 6.39 8.12 15.20
N TYR A 69 5.48 8.04 14.22
CA TYR A 69 5.52 8.86 13.01
C TYR A 69 4.33 9.82 13.01
N LEU A 70 4.59 11.12 12.94
CA LEU A 70 3.57 12.14 12.72
C LEU A 70 3.42 12.37 11.22
N PHE A 71 2.20 12.18 10.72
CA PHE A 71 1.85 12.58 9.37
C PHE A 71 1.71 14.11 9.35
N GLU A 72 2.55 14.79 8.58
CA GLU A 72 2.34 16.20 8.24
C GLU A 72 1.21 16.26 7.20
N TRP A 73 0.15 17.02 7.52
CA TRP A 73 -1.02 17.21 6.68
C TRP A 73 -0.90 18.47 5.81
#